data_AF-A0A925WJ46-F1
#
_entry.id   AF-A0A925WJ46-F1
#
_cell.length_a   1.000
_cell.length_b   1.000
_cell.length_c   1.000
_cell.angle_alpha   90.00
_cell.angle_beta   90.00
_cell.angle_gamma   90.00
#
_symmetry.space_group_name_H-M   'P 1'
#
loop_
_entity.id
_entity.type
_entity.pdbx_description
1 polymer ?
#
loop_
_entity_poly.entity_id
_entity_poly.type
_entity_poly.pdbx_seq_one_letter_code
_entity_poly.pdbx_strand_id
1 'polypeptide(L)' 'MSIEDTIGYQNPALACLVCGKNVTNGGGFARVKHGNAMLDLCCPLCLETFQKTPEPYLKRMQRADYFRELAALQRSV' A
#
# COMPACT_ATOMS: atom_id res chain seq x y z
N MET A 1 14.62 -12.19 5.71
CA MET A 1 13.46 -11.32 5.45
C MET A 1 13.66 -10.08 6.29
N SER A 2 14.17 -9.02 5.67
CA SER A 2 14.23 -7.75 6.36
C SER A 2 12.82 -7.18 6.47
N ILE A 3 12.55 -6.40 7.51
CA ILE A 3 11.24 -5.79 7.75
C ILE A 3 10.80 -4.88 6.58
N GLU A 4 11.75 -4.48 5.75
CA GLU A 4 11.57 -3.71 4.50
C GLU A 4 11.13 -4.56 3.29
N ASP A 5 11.21 -5.90 3.36
CA ASP A 5 10.61 -6.83 2.39
C ASP A 5 9.10 -7.02 2.61
N THR A 6 8.59 -6.58 3.76
CA THR A 6 7.16 -6.66 4.08
C THR A 6 6.40 -5.51 3.42
N ILE A 7 6.10 -5.74 2.14
CA ILE A 7 4.98 -5.20 1.38
C ILE A 7 5.17 -3.76 0.86
N GLY A 8 5.27 -3.67 -0.46
CA GLY A 8 5.04 -2.43 -1.21
C GLY A 8 6.28 -1.61 -1.58
N TYR A 9 7.49 -1.93 -1.12
CA TYR A 9 8.70 -1.20 -1.55
C TYR A 9 9.26 -1.76 -2.86
N GLN A 10 9.60 -3.06 -2.91
CA GLN A 10 10.24 -3.67 -4.08
C GLN A 10 9.25 -4.36 -5.03
N ASN A 11 8.08 -4.76 -4.53
CA ASN A 11 7.10 -5.53 -5.30
C ASN A 11 5.91 -4.64 -5.70
N PRO A 12 5.61 -4.49 -7.01
CA PRO A 12 4.46 -3.70 -7.48
C PRO A 12 3.11 -4.38 -7.22
N ALA A 13 3.09 -5.58 -6.63
CA ALA A 13 1.85 -6.27 -6.29
C ALA A 13 0.94 -5.43 -5.40
N LEU A 14 -0.35 -5.40 -5.75
CA LEU A 14 -1.38 -4.76 -4.93
C LEU A 14 -1.44 -5.44 -3.56
N ALA A 15 -1.42 -4.62 -2.52
CA ALA A 15 -1.45 -5.09 -1.14
C ALA A 15 -2.34 -4.20 -0.27
N CYS A 16 -2.89 -4.80 0.78
CA CYS A 16 -3.73 -4.13 1.74
C CYS A 16 -2.95 -3.00 2.42
N LEU A 17 -3.48 -1.78 2.40
CA LEU A 17 -2.80 -0.63 2.97
C LEU A 17 -2.53 -0.77 4.49
N VAL A 18 -3.41 -1.46 5.20
CA VAL A 18 -3.35 -1.57 6.67
C VAL A 18 -2.42 -2.69 7.13
N CYS A 19 -2.68 -3.91 6.69
CA CYS A 19 -1.96 -5.10 7.15
C CYS A 19 -0.91 -5.61 6.15
N GLY A 20 -0.88 -5.03 4.94
CA GLY A 20 0.03 -5.41 3.87
C GLY A 20 -0.25 -6.77 3.21
N LYS A 21 -1.32 -7.49 3.57
CA LYS A 21 -1.66 -8.74 2.86
C LYS A 21 -1.79 -8.48 1.34
N ASN A 22 -1.23 -9.36 0.51
CA ASN A 22 -1.41 -9.31 -0.94
C ASN A 22 -2.92 -9.37 -1.28
N VAL A 23 -3.38 -8.46 -2.14
CA VAL A 23 -4.79 -8.38 -2.59
C VAL A 23 -4.95 -8.59 -4.10
N THR A 24 -3.89 -9.05 -4.77
CA THR A 24 -3.97 -9.42 -6.19
C THR A 24 -4.96 -10.57 -6.41
N ASN A 25 -5.43 -10.76 -7.65
CA ASN A 25 -6.36 -11.84 -8.02
C ASN A 25 -7.69 -11.85 -7.24
N GLY A 26 -8.24 -10.67 -6.93
CA GLY A 26 -9.53 -10.56 -6.25
C GLY A 26 -9.48 -10.73 -4.72
N GLY A 27 -8.28 -10.71 -4.12
CA GLY A 27 -8.12 -10.72 -2.65
C GLY A 27 -8.48 -9.39 -1.96
N GLY A 28 -8.86 -8.37 -2.73
CA GLY A 28 -9.34 -7.08 -2.22
C GLY A 28 -10.80 -7.16 -1.79
N PHE A 29 -11.09 -6.69 -0.59
CA PHE A 29 -12.46 -6.54 -0.07
C PHE A 29 -13.06 -5.19 -0.44
N ALA A 30 -12.30 -4.10 -0.21
CA ALA A 30 -12.75 -2.75 -0.48
C ALA A 30 -11.65 -1.93 -1.14
N ARG A 31 -12.06 -1.01 -2.02
CA ARG A 31 -11.18 -0.01 -2.63
C ARG A 31 -11.67 1.38 -2.27
N VAL A 32 -10.82 2.15 -1.60
CA VAL A 32 -11.15 3.49 -1.09
C VAL A 32 -10.37 4.52 -1.90
N LYS A 33 -11.05 5.54 -2.41
CA LYS A 33 -10.39 6.68 -3.06
C LYS A 33 -9.91 7.66 -1.99
N HIS A 34 -8.64 8.01 -2.01
CA HIS A 34 -8.08 9.04 -1.14
C HIS A 34 -7.19 9.99 -1.95
N GLY A 35 -7.69 11.21 -2.18
CA GLY A 35 -7.06 12.15 -3.12
C GLY A 35 -6.99 11.55 -4.53
N ASN A 36 -5.77 11.42 -5.04
CA ASN A 36 -5.48 10.82 -6.35
C ASN A 36 -5.10 9.33 -6.30
N ALA A 37 -5.06 8.73 -5.10
CA ALA A 37 -4.70 7.34 -4.90
C ALA A 37 -5.94 6.46 -4.69
N MET A 38 -5.87 5.22 -5.18
CA MET A 38 -6.85 4.17 -4.89
C MET A 38 -6.20 3.17 -3.93
N LEU A 39 -6.85 2.97 -2.78
CA LEU A 39 -6.33 2.19 -1.67
C LEU A 39 -7.06 0.85 -1.60
N ASP A 40 -6.33 -0.25 -1.68
CA ASP A 40 -6.91 -1.59 -1.51
C ASP A 40 -6.88 -2.03 -0.04
N LEU A 41 -7.96 -2.66 0.40
CA LEU A 41 -8.14 -3.19 1.74
C LEU A 41 -8.65 -4.63 1.65
N CYS A 42 -8.05 -5.56 2.39
CA CYS A 42 -8.34 -6.99 2.25
C CYS A 42 -9.55 -7.50 3.06
N CYS A 43 -10.06 -6.74 4.03
CA CYS A 43 -11.18 -7.18 4.88
C CYS A 43 -11.90 -6.01 5.57
N PRO A 44 -13.11 -6.24 6.13
CA PRO A 44 -13.86 -5.22 6.89
C PRO A 44 -13.08 -4.62 8.06
N LEU A 45 -12.29 -5.43 8.78
CA LEU A 45 -11.50 -4.95 9.91
C LEU A 45 -10.41 -3.95 9.48
N CYS A 46 -9.79 -4.17 8.32
CA CYS A 46 -8.81 -3.22 7.76
C CYS A 46 -9.49 -1.92 7.34
N LEU A 47 -10.71 -1.99 6.80
CA LEU A 47 -11.50 -0.80 6.48
C LEU A 47 -11.84 0.01 7.74
N GLU A 48 -12.34 -0.66 8.78
CA GLU A 48 -12.66 0.00 10.05
C GLU A 48 -11.42 0.63 10.69
N THR A 49 -10.29 -0.10 10.71
CA THR A 49 -9.02 0.39 11.23
C THR A 49 -8.54 1.63 10.48
N PHE A 50 -8.63 1.60 9.14
CA PHE A 50 -8.25 2.74 8.31
C PHE A 50 -9.15 3.95 8.55
N GLN A 51 -10.48 3.75 8.67
CA GLN A 51 -11.43 4.83 8.91
C GLN A 51 -11.24 5.51 10.28
N LYS A 52 -10.82 4.75 11.30
CA LYS A 52 -10.54 5.31 12.64
C LYS A 52 -9.31 6.22 12.64
N THR A 53 -8.24 5.81 11.97
CA THR A 53 -6.95 6.52 11.98
C THR A 53 -6.21 6.35 10.64
N PRO A 54 -6.54 7.14 9.61
CA PRO A 54 -5.98 6.98 8.27
C PRO A 54 -4.55 7.52 8.13
N GLU A 55 -4.15 8.57 8.87
CA GLU A 55 -2.83 9.22 8.70
C GLU A 55 -1.61 8.29 8.69
N PRO A 56 -1.42 7.35 9.64
CA PRO A 56 -0.21 6.52 9.66
C PRO A 56 -0.08 5.65 8.40
N TYR A 57 -1.20 5.17 7.89
CA TYR A 57 -1.25 4.32 6.71
C TYR A 57 -0.96 5.11 5.44
N LEU A 58 -1.54 6.32 5.33
CA LEU A 58 -1.28 7.22 4.22
C LEU A 58 0.18 7.66 4.15
N LYS A 59 0.79 7.99 5.30
CA LYS A 59 2.22 8.34 5.37
C LYS A 59 3.11 7.18 4.90
N ARG A 60 2.78 5.95 5.30
CA ARG A 60 3.50 4.75 4.85
C ARG A 60 3.40 4.58 3.33
N MET A 61 2.21 4.76 2.76
CA MET A 61 1.99 4.68 1.32
C MET A 61 2.79 5.74 0.57
N GLN A 62 2.70 7.01 0.97
CA GLN A 62 3.45 8.11 0.35
C GLN A 62 4.95 7.85 0.37
N ARG A 63 5.47 7.32 1.48
CA ARG A 63 6.88 6.91 1.59
C ARG A 63 7.21 5.80 0.58
N ALA A 64 6.37 4.78 0.46
CA ALA A 64 6.58 3.70 -0.51
C ALA A 64 6.54 4.20 -1.95
N ASP A 65 5.59 5.06 -2.31
CA ASP A 65 5.47 5.64 -3.66
C ASP A 65 6.69 6.50 -4.00
N TYR A 66 7.13 7.36 -3.08
CA TYR A 66 8.35 8.16 -3.24
C TYR A 66 9.57 7.30 -3.55
N PHE A 67 9.76 6.20 -2.80
CA PHE A 67 10.90 5.33 -3.05
C PHE A 67 10.80 4.53 -4.35
N ARG A 68 9.59 4.14 -4.78
CA ARG A 68 9.40 3.50 -6.09
C ARG A 68 9.75 4.46 -7.23
N GLU A 69 9.35 5.71 -7.11
CA GLU A 69 9.70 6.76 -8.08
C GLU A 69 11.22 6.96 -8.16
N LEU A 70 11.90 7.07 -7.02
CA LEU A 70 13.36 7.13 -6.98
C LEU A 70 14.03 5.89 -7.59
N ALA A 71 13.54 4.70 -7.27
CA ALA A 71 14.07 3.45 -7.82
C ALA A 71 13.87 3.35 -9.34
N ALA A 72 12.78 3.90 -9.88
CA ALA A 72 12.54 3.96 -11.32
C ALA A 72 13.54 4.90 -12.01
N LEU A 73 13.84 6.06 -11.43
CA LEU A 73 14.83 7.01 -11.95
C LEU A 73 16.26 6.42 -11.96
N GLN A 74 16.61 5.65 -10.93
CA GLN A 74 17.93 5.01 -10.86
C GLN A 74 18.15 3.92 -11.91
N ARG A 75 17.08 3.33 -12.47
CA ARG A 75 17.17 2.30 -13.53
C ARG A 75 17.25 2.89 -14.94
N SER A 76 17.00 4.20 -15.10
CA SER A 76 17.05 4.90 -16.38
C SER A 76 18.42 5.52 -16.72
N VAL A 77 19.43 5.28 -15.88
CA VAL A 77 20.84 5.68 -16.05
C VAL A 77 21.68 4.43 -16.26
#